data_AF-A0A965V1V5-F1
#
_entry.id   AF-A0A965V1V5-F1
#
_cell.length_a   1.000
_cell.length_b   1.000
_cell.length_c   1.000
_cell.angle_alpha   90.00
_cell.angle_beta   90.00
_cell.angle_gamma   90.00
#
_symmetry.space_group_name_H-M   'P 1'
#
loop_
_entity.id
_entity.type
_entity.pdbx_description
1 polymer ?
#
loop_
_entity_poly.entity_id
_entity_poly.type
_entity_poly.pdbx_seq_one_letter_code
_entity_poly.pdbx_strand_id
1 'polypeptide(L)'
;MKIDTHQHYWRYQPQDFGWMNDSMPVLQQDFLPSDCLESMRAAGITASIAVQARSMEQETDFLLQLATDNPNVLGVVGWTDLRSAQLEQRLEQWAQSPALRGFRHIVQDEPDVPGLLNDAAFQRGVAQLQRKGLSYDVLLFGHQLPDAQAF
;
A
#
# COMPACT_ATOMS: atom_id res chain seq x y z
N MET A 1 -3.14 -19.64 -12.11
CA MET A 1 -3.73 -18.58 -11.27
C MET A 1 -3.36 -17.24 -11.91
N LYS A 2 -4.31 -16.33 -12.07
CA LYS A 2 -4.07 -14.97 -12.62
C LYS A 2 -4.39 -13.96 -11.53
N ILE A 3 -3.43 -13.10 -11.20
CA ILE A 3 -3.52 -12.20 -10.05
C ILE A 3 -3.49 -10.76 -10.55
N ASP A 4 -4.40 -9.92 -10.06
CA ASP A 4 -4.27 -8.47 -10.15
C ASP A 4 -3.34 -7.99 -9.04
N THR A 5 -2.14 -7.58 -9.39
CA THR A 5 -1.10 -7.23 -8.41
C THR A 5 -1.28 -5.85 -7.81
N HIS A 6 -2.24 -5.04 -8.27
CA HIS A 6 -2.39 -3.67 -7.79
C HIS A 6 -3.85 -3.20 -7.86
N GLN A 7 -4.53 -3.25 -6.73
CA GLN A 7 -5.86 -2.69 -6.55
C GLN A 7 -5.98 -2.02 -5.17
N HIS A 8 -6.99 -1.18 -5.02
CA HIS A 8 -7.24 -0.43 -3.80
C HIS A 8 -8.66 -0.70 -3.31
N TYR A 9 -8.85 -0.64 -1.99
CA TYR A 9 -10.16 -0.69 -1.34
C TYR A 9 -10.27 0.43 -0.33
N TRP A 10 -11.46 0.95 -0.12
CA TRP A 10 -11.71 1.97 0.89
C TRP A 10 -13.18 2.04 1.29
N ARG A 11 -13.40 2.53 2.51
CA ARG A 11 -14.65 3.18 2.90
C ARG A 11 -14.43 4.67 2.81
N TYR A 12 -15.20 5.35 1.97
CA TYR A 12 -14.91 6.73 1.60
C TYR A 12 -15.30 7.70 2.72
N GLN A 13 -14.30 8.47 3.16
CA GLN A 13 -14.48 9.63 4.02
C GLN A 13 -13.64 10.77 3.44
N PRO A 14 -14.24 11.90 3.01
CA PRO A 14 -13.51 12.96 2.29
C PRO A 14 -12.22 13.41 2.97
N GLN A 15 -12.21 13.49 4.30
CA GLN A 15 -11.05 13.92 5.08
C GLN A 15 -9.86 12.95 5.06
N ASP A 16 -10.09 11.66 4.76
CA ASP A 16 -9.05 10.62 4.77
C ASP A 16 -8.38 10.45 3.40
N PHE A 17 -8.99 11.00 2.34
CA PHE A 17 -8.57 10.81 0.93
C PHE A 17 -8.30 12.15 0.26
N GLY A 18 -7.33 12.92 0.78
CA GLY A 18 -7.00 14.26 0.28
C GLY A 18 -6.57 14.34 -1.19
N TRP A 19 -6.21 13.20 -1.80
CA TRP A 19 -5.91 13.10 -3.23
C TRP A 19 -7.15 13.03 -4.13
N MET A 20 -8.32 12.68 -3.57
CA MET A 20 -9.60 12.69 -4.29
C MET A 20 -10.22 14.09 -4.22
N ASN A 21 -10.42 14.73 -5.38
CA ASN A 21 -11.06 16.04 -5.49
C ASN A 21 -12.37 15.99 -6.29
N ASP A 22 -13.07 17.12 -6.40
CA ASP A 22 -14.39 17.22 -7.05
C ASP A 22 -14.42 16.82 -8.53
N SER A 23 -13.26 16.73 -9.20
CA SER A 23 -13.17 16.21 -10.56
C SER A 23 -13.21 14.68 -10.64
N MET A 24 -13.20 13.97 -9.51
CA MET A 24 -13.15 12.51 -9.42
C MET A 24 -14.40 11.89 -8.76
N PRO A 25 -15.64 12.27 -9.15
CA PRO A 25 -16.85 11.85 -8.44
C PRO A 25 -17.08 10.33 -8.43
N VAL A 26 -16.54 9.61 -9.42
CA VAL A 26 -16.63 8.15 -9.49
C VAL A 26 -15.88 7.47 -8.34
N LEU A 27 -14.82 8.08 -7.81
CA LEU A 27 -14.01 7.52 -6.73
C LEU A 27 -14.55 7.85 -5.32
N GLN A 28 -15.43 8.85 -5.22
CA GLN A 28 -15.97 9.38 -3.95
C GLN A 28 -17.12 8.52 -3.38
N GLN A 29 -16.91 7.22 -3.31
CA GLN A 29 -17.83 6.22 -2.75
C GLN A 29 -17.04 5.02 -2.21
N ASP A 30 -17.68 4.14 -1.46
CA ASP A 30 -17.04 2.91 -1.00
C ASP A 30 -16.65 2.00 -2.18
N PHE A 31 -15.46 1.41 -2.08
CA PHE A 31 -15.02 0.33 -2.96
C PHE A 31 -14.45 -0.80 -2.11
N LEU A 32 -15.17 -1.92 -2.05
CA LEU A 32 -14.87 -3.10 -1.25
C LEU A 32 -14.64 -4.33 -2.16
N PRO A 33 -14.10 -5.44 -1.64
CA PRO A 33 -13.80 -6.62 -2.43
C PRO A 33 -14.98 -7.17 -3.25
N SER A 34 -16.22 -7.02 -2.78
CA SER A 34 -17.42 -7.44 -3.50
C SER A 34 -17.62 -6.70 -4.82
N ASP A 35 -17.21 -5.44 -4.88
CA ASP A 35 -17.58 -4.51 -5.95
C ASP A 35 -16.76 -4.78 -7.23
N CYS A 36 -15.61 -5.45 -7.11
CA CYS A 36 -14.76 -5.83 -8.23
C CYS A 36 -14.91 -7.29 -8.68
N LEU A 37 -15.69 -8.13 -7.96
CA LEU A 37 -15.77 -9.57 -8.25
C LEU A 37 -16.26 -9.90 -9.67
N GLU A 38 -17.24 -9.17 -10.18
CA GLU A 38 -17.76 -9.38 -11.52
C GLU A 38 -16.72 -9.03 -12.59
N SER A 39 -16.11 -7.86 -12.49
CA SER A 39 -15.04 -7.41 -13.39
C SER A 39 -13.83 -8.33 -13.36
N MET A 40 -13.42 -8.78 -12.16
CA MET A 40 -12.33 -9.75 -11.99
C MET A 40 -12.65 -11.07 -12.72
N ARG A 41 -13.87 -11.61 -12.54
CA ARG A 41 -14.31 -12.83 -13.23
C ARG A 41 -14.32 -12.66 -14.74
N ALA A 42 -14.85 -11.55 -15.26
CA ALA A 42 -14.88 -11.25 -16.69
C ALA A 42 -13.46 -11.16 -17.29
N ALA A 43 -12.49 -10.64 -16.54
CA ALA A 43 -11.08 -10.55 -16.93
C ALA A 43 -10.27 -11.84 -16.70
N GLY A 44 -10.89 -12.90 -16.16
CA GLY A 44 -10.24 -14.15 -15.77
C GLY A 44 -9.25 -14.01 -14.61
N ILE A 45 -9.37 -12.94 -13.81
CA ILE A 45 -8.56 -12.68 -12.63
C ILE A 45 -9.15 -13.48 -11.46
N THR A 46 -8.32 -14.31 -10.83
CA THR A 46 -8.74 -15.24 -9.78
C THR A 46 -8.49 -14.69 -8.37
N ALA A 47 -7.63 -13.69 -8.26
CA ALA A 47 -7.20 -13.12 -6.99
C ALA A 47 -6.54 -11.76 -7.19
N SER A 48 -6.28 -11.06 -6.09
CA SER A 48 -5.67 -9.74 -6.13
C SER A 48 -4.82 -9.40 -4.92
N ILE A 49 -3.99 -8.36 -5.06
CA ILE A 49 -3.18 -7.76 -4.00
C ILE A 49 -3.76 -6.38 -3.69
N ALA A 50 -4.18 -6.17 -2.44
CA ALA A 50 -4.67 -4.88 -1.98
C ALA A 50 -3.51 -3.98 -1.54
N VAL A 51 -3.41 -2.80 -2.13
CA VAL A 51 -2.34 -1.83 -1.88
C VAL A 51 -2.92 -0.64 -1.11
N GLN A 52 -2.16 -0.10 -0.15
CA GLN A 52 -2.58 1.05 0.67
C GLN A 52 -3.07 2.23 -0.20
N ALA A 53 -4.16 2.89 0.20
CA ALA A 53 -4.71 4.06 -0.50
C ALA A 53 -4.49 5.38 0.26
N ARG A 54 -3.98 5.32 1.51
CA ARG A 54 -3.72 6.47 2.40
C ARG A 54 -2.61 6.16 3.41
N SER A 55 -1.96 7.21 3.92
CA SER A 55 -0.74 7.14 4.75
C SER A 55 -1.06 7.08 6.25
N MET A 56 -1.74 6.03 6.68
CA MET A 56 -2.06 5.78 8.09
C MET A 56 -1.98 4.28 8.39
N GLU A 57 -1.54 3.90 9.60
CA GLU A 57 -1.38 2.48 9.93
C GLU A 57 -2.70 1.71 9.97
N GLN A 58 -3.79 2.41 10.28
CA GLN A 58 -5.15 1.85 10.23
C GLN A 58 -5.53 1.39 8.82
N GLU A 59 -4.88 1.91 7.78
CA GLU A 59 -5.06 1.40 6.42
C GLU A 59 -4.52 -0.02 6.29
N THR A 60 -3.34 -0.30 6.86
CA THR A 60 -2.78 -1.65 6.89
C THR A 60 -3.70 -2.60 7.64
N ASP A 61 -4.17 -2.18 8.82
CA ASP A 61 -5.10 -2.99 9.62
C ASP A 61 -6.40 -3.29 8.85
N PHE A 62 -6.96 -2.28 8.18
CA PHE A 62 -8.15 -2.41 7.36
C PHE A 62 -7.96 -3.39 6.20
N LEU A 63 -6.87 -3.26 5.44
CA LEU A 63 -6.61 -4.15 4.30
C LEU A 63 -6.31 -5.59 4.72
N LEU A 64 -5.60 -5.79 5.83
CA LEU A 64 -5.35 -7.12 6.38
C LEU A 64 -6.65 -7.78 6.89
N GLN A 65 -7.56 -7.01 7.47
CA GLN A 65 -8.89 -7.50 7.83
C GLN A 65 -9.69 -7.90 6.58
N LEU A 66 -9.69 -7.08 5.53
CA LEU A 66 -10.33 -7.44 4.26
C LEU A 66 -9.75 -8.74 3.68
N ALA A 67 -8.44 -8.94 3.73
CA ALA A 67 -7.81 -10.17 3.27
C ALA A 67 -8.18 -11.39 4.12
N THR A 68 -8.43 -11.20 5.42
CA THR A 68 -8.94 -12.25 6.30
C THR A 68 -10.36 -12.66 5.92
N ASP A 69 -11.21 -11.69 5.60
CA ASP A 69 -12.63 -11.91 5.31
C ASP A 69 -12.90 -12.34 3.86
N ASN A 70 -11.95 -12.11 2.94
CA ASN A 70 -12.12 -12.29 1.50
C ASN A 70 -10.96 -13.11 0.90
N PRO A 71 -11.13 -14.44 0.69
CA PRO A 71 -10.06 -15.33 0.23
C PRO A 71 -9.45 -15.00 -1.15
N ASN A 72 -10.13 -14.18 -1.96
CA ASN A 72 -9.62 -13.71 -3.25
C ASN A 72 -8.61 -12.55 -3.11
N VAL A 73 -8.51 -11.92 -1.95
CA VAL A 73 -7.45 -10.94 -1.64
C VAL A 73 -6.26 -11.71 -1.04
N LEU A 74 -5.30 -12.07 -1.90
CA LEU A 74 -4.20 -12.97 -1.53
C LEU A 74 -3.03 -12.28 -0.83
N GLY A 75 -2.98 -10.96 -0.88
CA GLY A 75 -1.92 -10.21 -0.22
C GLY A 75 -2.23 -8.74 -0.04
N VAL A 76 -1.45 -8.13 0.84
CA VAL A 76 -1.55 -6.73 1.21
C VAL A 76 -0.18 -6.06 1.12
N VAL A 77 -0.14 -4.90 0.46
CA VAL A 77 0.94 -3.93 0.55
C VAL A 77 0.45 -2.78 1.44
N GLY A 78 0.90 -2.77 2.68
CA GLY A 78 0.46 -1.84 3.71
C GLY A 78 1.17 -0.49 3.68
N TRP A 79 0.88 0.31 4.69
CA TRP A 79 1.60 1.54 5.04
C TRP A 79 2.05 1.53 6.51
N THR A 80 3.26 2.01 6.77
CA THR A 80 3.76 2.37 8.10
C THR A 80 4.85 3.41 7.94
N ASP A 81 5.16 4.16 9.00
CA ASP A 81 6.28 5.10 8.97
C ASP A 81 7.62 4.36 9.04
N LEU A 82 8.28 4.24 7.90
CA LEU A 82 9.58 3.55 7.78
C LEU A 82 10.72 4.26 8.52
N ARG A 83 10.53 5.52 8.94
CA ARG A 83 11.52 6.25 9.75
C ARG A 83 11.32 6.03 11.25
N SER A 84 10.20 5.46 11.65
CA SER A 84 9.84 5.29 13.06
C SER A 84 10.83 4.39 13.79
N ALA A 85 11.24 4.80 14.98
CA ALA A 85 12.01 3.96 15.90
C ALA A 85 11.22 2.73 16.38
N GLN A 86 9.89 2.73 16.22
CA GLN A 86 8.99 1.65 16.60
C GLN A 86 8.69 0.68 15.44
N LEU A 87 9.31 0.87 14.27
CA LEU A 87 9.03 0.08 13.06
C LEU A 87 9.09 -1.43 13.33
N GLU A 88 10.15 -1.92 13.98
CA GLU A 88 10.33 -3.36 14.26
C GLU A 88 9.13 -3.93 15.04
N GLN A 89 8.69 -3.23 16.10
CA GLN A 89 7.54 -3.63 16.91
C GLN A 89 6.24 -3.66 16.09
N ARG A 90 6.04 -2.70 15.18
CA ARG A 90 4.87 -2.67 14.30
C ARG A 90 4.89 -3.81 13.30
N LEU A 91 6.05 -4.10 12.71
CA LEU A 91 6.23 -5.23 11.80
C LEU A 91 5.99 -6.58 12.48
N GLU A 92 6.42 -6.75 13.74
CA GLU A 92 6.14 -7.96 14.54
C GLU A 92 4.64 -8.17 14.78
N GLN A 93 3.88 -7.10 14.98
CA GLN A 93 2.42 -7.18 15.16
C GLN A 93 1.75 -7.65 13.87
N TRP A 94 2.12 -7.08 12.71
CA TRP A 94 1.55 -7.49 11.43
C TRP A 94 2.10 -8.81 10.89
N ALA A 95 3.22 -9.32 11.40
CA ALA A 95 3.77 -10.63 11.01
C ALA A 95 2.81 -11.79 11.29
N GLN A 96 1.81 -11.60 12.18
CA GLN A 96 0.74 -12.57 12.42
C GLN A 96 -0.24 -12.70 11.24
N SER A 97 -0.25 -11.72 10.32
CA SER A 97 -1.15 -11.73 9.18
C SER A 97 -0.46 -12.38 7.96
N PRO A 98 -0.86 -13.60 7.57
CA PRO A 98 -0.21 -14.31 6.47
C PRO A 98 -0.41 -13.64 5.11
N ALA A 99 -1.30 -12.64 5.00
CA ALA A 99 -1.53 -11.86 3.79
C ALA A 99 -0.55 -10.69 3.63
N LEU A 100 0.19 -10.27 4.65
CA LEU A 100 1.13 -9.16 4.50
C LEU A 100 2.26 -9.55 3.53
N ARG A 101 2.50 -8.73 2.51
CA ARG A 101 3.53 -8.97 1.48
C ARG A 101 4.55 -7.84 1.37
N GLY A 102 4.20 -6.64 1.76
CA GLY A 102 5.10 -5.50 1.68
C GLY A 102 4.49 -4.22 2.19
N PHE A 103 5.21 -3.13 1.94
CA PHE A 103 4.79 -1.78 2.27
C PHE A 103 5.06 -0.83 1.12
N ARG A 104 4.30 0.26 1.06
CA ARG A 104 4.47 1.34 0.11
C ARG A 104 4.51 2.67 0.84
N HIS A 105 5.37 3.58 0.38
CA HIS A 105 5.31 5.00 0.73
C HIS A 105 4.90 5.81 -0.49
N ILE A 106 4.08 6.85 -0.33
CA ILE A 106 3.65 7.73 -1.44
C ILE A 106 4.73 8.77 -1.69
N VAL A 107 5.90 8.32 -2.18
CA VAL A 107 7.07 9.19 -2.36
C VAL A 107 6.79 10.30 -3.36
N GLN A 108 5.98 10.04 -4.39
CA GLN A 108 5.61 11.04 -5.40
C GLN A 108 5.08 12.38 -4.85
N ASP A 109 4.42 12.34 -3.68
CA ASP A 109 3.76 13.50 -3.07
C ASP A 109 4.64 14.19 -2.00
N GLU A 110 5.86 13.68 -1.77
CA GLU A 110 6.79 14.26 -0.80
C GLU A 110 7.38 15.57 -1.33
N PRO A 111 7.51 16.59 -0.46
CA PRO A 111 8.04 17.90 -0.87
C PRO A 111 9.53 17.85 -1.24
N ASP A 112 10.29 16.90 -0.67
CA ASP A 112 11.71 16.68 -0.92
C ASP A 112 11.98 15.18 -1.11
N VAL A 113 11.70 14.67 -2.31
CA VAL A 113 11.93 13.27 -2.68
C VAL A 113 13.39 12.85 -2.48
N PRO A 114 14.41 13.59 -3.01
CA PRO A 114 15.80 13.25 -2.74
C PRO A 114 16.13 13.24 -1.25
N GLY A 115 15.63 14.20 -0.48
CA GLY A 115 15.81 14.24 0.97
C GLY A 115 15.26 13.01 1.68
N LEU A 116 14.03 12.59 1.35
CA LEU A 116 13.44 11.38 1.92
C LEU A 116 14.23 10.12 1.56
N LEU A 117 14.57 9.95 0.27
CA LEU A 117 15.27 8.75 -0.20
C LEU A 117 16.70 8.64 0.36
N ASN A 118 17.35 9.78 0.65
CA ASN A 118 18.67 9.82 1.30
C ASN A 118 18.59 9.82 2.84
N ASP A 119 17.39 9.82 3.44
CA ASP A 119 17.22 9.76 4.88
C ASP A 119 17.67 8.39 5.41
N ALA A 120 18.70 8.38 6.27
CA ALA A 120 19.23 7.17 6.86
C ALA A 120 18.19 6.37 7.67
N ALA A 121 17.19 7.02 8.28
CA ALA A 121 16.09 6.33 8.96
C ALA A 121 15.18 5.62 7.96
N PHE A 122 14.86 6.27 6.84
CA PHE A 122 14.03 5.68 5.80
C PHE A 122 14.71 4.46 5.15
N GLN A 123 15.98 4.60 4.77
CA GLN A 123 16.79 3.51 4.23
C GLN A 123 16.93 2.33 5.21
N ARG A 124 17.13 2.61 6.51
CA ARG A 124 17.12 1.58 7.56
C ARG A 124 15.78 0.86 7.64
N GLY A 125 14.66 1.58 7.47
CA GLY A 125 13.33 0.99 7.46
C GLY A 125 13.12 0.05 6.29
N VAL A 126 13.48 0.48 5.09
CA VAL A 126 13.39 -0.34 3.86
C VAL A 126 14.28 -1.58 3.97
N ALA A 127 15.50 -1.43 4.48
CA ALA A 127 16.38 -2.57 4.75
C ALA A 127 15.81 -3.55 5.80
N GLN A 128 15.02 -3.07 6.78
CA GLN A 128 14.30 -3.95 7.72
C GLN A 128 13.23 -4.76 7.00
N LEU A 129 12.46 -4.16 6.10
CA LEU A 129 11.46 -4.87 5.29
C LEU A 129 12.12 -6.01 4.49
N GLN A 130 13.22 -5.70 3.79
CA GLN A 130 13.96 -6.68 2.98
C GLN A 130 14.48 -7.85 3.82
N ARG A 131 15.03 -7.58 5.02
CA ARG A 131 15.49 -8.65 5.94
C ARG A 131 14.37 -9.57 6.41
N LYS A 132 13.13 -9.06 6.48
CA LYS A 132 11.94 -9.84 6.82
C LYS A 132 11.27 -10.49 5.59
N GLY A 133 11.85 -10.33 4.39
CA GLY A 133 11.30 -10.89 3.15
C GLY A 133 10.06 -10.15 2.63
N LEU A 134 9.84 -8.91 3.06
CA LEU A 134 8.73 -8.05 2.63
C LEU A 134 9.15 -7.17 1.45
N SER A 135 8.25 -6.94 0.50
CA SER A 135 8.47 -6.01 -0.60
C SER A 135 8.40 -4.55 -0.14
N TYR A 136 9.06 -3.69 -0.91
CA TYR A 136 8.84 -2.25 -0.87
C TYR A 136 8.42 -1.80 -2.27
N ASP A 137 7.22 -1.23 -2.37
CA ASP A 137 6.67 -0.74 -3.63
C ASP A 137 7.08 0.73 -3.83
N VAL A 138 7.66 1.03 -4.98
CA VAL A 138 8.15 2.38 -5.33
C VAL A 138 7.06 3.12 -6.12
N LEU A 139 6.53 4.21 -5.55
CA LEU A 139 5.52 5.07 -6.18
C LEU A 139 6.06 6.47 -6.43
N LEU A 140 6.31 6.80 -7.69
CA LEU A 140 7.00 8.01 -8.15
C LEU A 140 6.39 8.51 -9.48
N PHE A 141 6.53 9.80 -9.74
CA PHE A 141 6.37 10.36 -11.08
C PHE A 141 7.60 10.06 -11.95
N GLY A 142 7.42 10.08 -13.28
CA GLY A 142 8.50 9.79 -14.22
C GLY A 142 9.73 10.71 -14.07
N HIS A 143 9.55 11.98 -13.70
CA HIS A 143 10.65 12.92 -13.50
C HIS A 143 11.44 12.68 -12.21
N GLN A 144 10.90 11.92 -11.26
CA GLN A 144 11.55 11.56 -9.99
C GLN A 144 12.33 10.24 -10.08
N LEU A 145 12.25 9.51 -11.20
CA LEU A 145 12.96 8.24 -11.39
C LEU A 145 14.49 8.34 -11.17
N PRO A 146 15.21 9.39 -11.62
CA PRO A 146 16.64 9.51 -11.36
C PRO A 146 17.00 9.51 -9.88
N ASP A 147 16.15 10.12 -9.03
CA ASP A 147 16.39 10.19 -7.58
C ASP A 147 16.29 8.80 -6.93
N ALA A 148 15.39 7.95 -7.44
CA ALA A 148 15.18 6.60 -6.93
C ALA A 148 16.16 5.55 -7.45
N GLN A 149 16.85 5.80 -8.57
CA GLN A 149 17.90 4.88 -9.05
C GLN A 149 19.14 4.89 -8.14
N ALA A 150 19.34 5.97 -7.40
CA ALA A 150 20.46 6.14 -6.47
C ALA A 150 20.17 5.62 -5.05
N PHE A 151 18.92 5.25 -4.78
CA PHE A 151 18.39 4.75 -3.50
C PHE A 151 18.50 3.23 -3.41
#